data_AF-A0A3D2SAA2-F1
#
_entry.id   AF-A0A3D2SAA2-F1
#
_cell.length_a   1.000
_cell.length_b   1.000
_cell.length_c   1.000
_cell.angle_alpha   90.00
_cell.angle_beta   90.00
_cell.angle_gamma   90.00
#
_symmetry.space_group_name_H-M   'P 1'
#
loop_
_entity.id
_entity.type
_entity.pdbx_description
1 polymer ?
#
loop_
_entity_poly.entity_id
_entity_poly.type
_entity_poly.pdbx_seq_one_letter_code
_entity_poly.pdbx_strand_id
1 'polypeptide(L)' 'METYVVGGYVRDLILQRYVKDIDFVCVGDGVALAEAVAKALPGDVSVAVFRNFGTAH' A
#
# COMPACT_ATOMS: atom_id res chain seq x y z
N MET A 1 11.76 5.57 -1.91
CA MET A 1 11.02 5.36 -3.17
C MET A 1 9.87 6.34 -3.19
N GLU A 2 9.56 6.89 -4.36
CA GLU A 2 8.42 7.77 -4.51
C GLU A 2 7.12 6.96 -4.47
N THR A 3 6.23 7.29 -3.54
CA THR A 3 5.03 6.52 -3.21
C THR A 3 3.87 7.47 -2.95
N TYR A 4 2.70 7.15 -3.51
CA TYR A 4 1.50 7.96 -3.41
C TYR A 4 0.33 7.12 -2.93
N VAL A 5 -0.54 7.74 -2.15
CA VAL A 5 -1.86 7.18 -1.85
C VAL A 5 -2.77 7.47 -3.03
N VAL A 6 -3.53 6.48 -3.49
CA VAL A 6 -4.39 6.57 -4.66
C VAL A 6 -5.77 5.96 -4.39
N GLY A 7 -6.63 5.97 -5.41
CA GLY A 7 -7.87 5.20 -5.40
C GLY A 7 -8.97 5.75 -4.49
N GLY A 8 -9.76 4.83 -3.94
CA GLY A 8 -10.97 5.15 -3.17
C GLY A 8 -10.68 5.99 -1.93
N TYR A 9 -9.55 5.74 -1.28
CA TYR A 9 -9.12 6.50 -0.10
C TYR A 9 -9.02 8.00 -0.40
N VAL A 10 -8.38 8.40 -1.51
CA VAL A 10 -8.22 9.83 -1.85
C VAL A 10 -9.57 10.49 -2.11
N ARG A 11 -10.44 9.83 -2.89
CA ARG A 11 -11.79 10.33 -3.15
C ARG A 11 -12.56 10.53 -1.85
N ASP A 12 -12.55 9.53 -0.99
CA ASP A 12 -13.37 9.52 0.22
C ASP A 12 -12.81 10.45 1.31
N LEU A 13 -11.48 10.66 1.34
CA LEU A 13 -10.85 11.72 2.14
C LEU A 13 -11.37 13.10 1.75
N ILE A 14 -11.44 13.40 0.44
CA ILE A 14 -11.99 14.68 -0.07
C ILE A 14 -13.48 14.82 0.29
N LEU A 15 -14.23 13.72 0.24
CA LEU A 15 -15.65 13.67 0.62
C LEU A 15 -15.89 13.59 2.14
N GLN A 16 -14.84 13.65 2.96
CA GLN A 16 -14.89 13.53 4.42
C GLN A 16 -15.59 12.25 4.91
N ARG A 17 -15.37 11.14 4.22
CA ARG A 17 -15.87 9.81 4.59
C ARG A 17 -14.76 9.01 5.25
N TYR A 18 -15.11 8.28 6.30
CA TYR A 18 -14.17 7.38 6.95
C TYR A 18 -13.91 6.15 6.07
N VAL A 19 -12.64 5.78 5.90
CA VAL A 19 -12.18 4.62 5.14
C VAL A 19 -11.12 3.89 5.95
N LYS A 20 -11.12 2.55 5.87
CA LYS A 20 -10.15 1.68 6.55
C LYS A 20 -9.02 1.22 5.63
N ASP A 21 -9.32 1.08 4.34
CA ASP A 21 -8.39 0.53 3.35
C ASP A 21 -7.66 1.65 2.60
N ILE A 22 -6.35 1.51 2.42
CA ILE A 22 -5.49 2.51 1.78
C ILE A 22 -4.70 1.82 0.67
N ASP A 23 -4.88 2.31 -0.56
CA ASP A 23 -4.13 1.82 -1.71
C ASP A 23 -2.93 2.73 -2.00
N PHE A 24 -1.77 2.12 -2.24
CA PHE A 24 -0.55 2.81 -2.60
C PHE A 24 -0.09 2.45 -4.01
N VAL A 25 0.41 3.43 -4.74
CA VAL A 25 1.22 3.23 -5.94
C VAL A 25 2.62 3.77 -5.69
N CYS A 26 3.64 3.10 -6.22
CA CYS A 26 5.02 3.55 -6.12
C CYS A 26 5.71 3.53 -7.48
N VAL A 27 6.69 4.42 -7.65
CA VAL A 27 7.59 4.40 -8.81
C VAL A 27 8.75 3.47 -8.48
N GLY A 28 8.64 2.20 -8.92
CA GLY A 28 9.64 1.15 -8.67
C GLY A 28 9.02 -0.19 -8.34
N ASP A 29 9.70 -0.97 -7.49
CA ASP A 29 9.26 -2.31 -7.07
C ASP A 29 8.33 -2.24 -5.85
N GLY A 30 7.03 -2.46 -6.09
CA GLY A 30 6.00 -2.45 -5.06
C GLY A 30 6.10 -3.61 -4.07
N VAL A 31 6.69 -4.75 -4.46
CA VAL A 31 6.90 -5.89 -3.56
C VAL A 31 8.00 -5.55 -2.56
N ALA A 32 9.12 -5.00 -3.05
CA ALA A 32 10.20 -4.55 -2.18
C ALA A 32 9.74 -3.44 -1.21
N LEU A 33 8.83 -2.56 -1.65
CA LEU A 33 8.19 -1.59 -0.76
C LEU A 33 7.42 -2.28 0.36
N ALA A 34 6.53 -3.22 0.00
CA ALA A 34 5.67 -3.90 0.96
C ALA A 34 6.47 -4.69 1.99
N GLU A 35 7.49 -5.43 1.57
CA GLU A 35 8.39 -6.16 2.49
C GLU A 35 9.13 -5.21 3.45
N ALA A 36 9.61 -4.07 2.96
CA ALA A 36 10.28 -3.07 3.79
C ALA A 36 9.32 -2.43 4.82
N VAL A 37 8.07 -2.15 4.42
CA VAL A 37 7.03 -1.61 5.30
C VAL A 37 6.63 -2.64 6.38
N ALA A 38 6.40 -3.89 6.00
CA ALA A 38 6.06 -4.95 6.95
C ALA A 38 7.13 -5.14 8.02
N LYS A 39 8.42 -5.04 7.66
CA LYS A 39 9.54 -5.10 8.60
C LYS A 39 9.63 -3.89 9.54
N ALA A 40 9.16 -2.72 9.09
CA ALA A 40 9.23 -1.49 9.87
C ALA A 40 8.05 -1.32 10.84
N LEU A 41 6.92 -1.98 10.57
CA LEU A 41 5.73 -1.92 11.40
C LEU A 41 5.88 -2.80 12.65
N PRO A 42 5.30 -2.38 13.80
CA PRO A 42 5.29 -3.22 14.98
C PRO A 42 4.38 -4.44 14.78
N GLY A 43 4.83 -5.60 15.27
CA GLY A 43 4.12 -6.88 15.14
C GLY A 43 4.68 -7.75 14.02
N ASP A 44 4.03 -8.89 13.78
CA ASP A 44 4.36 -9.80 12.69
C ASP A 44 3.38 -9.54 11.54
N VAL A 45 3.80 -8.67 10.61
CA VAL A 45 3.00 -8.29 9.44
C VAL A 45 3.42 -9.19 8.28
N SER A 46 2.51 -10.03 7.80
CA SER A 46 2.73 -10.86 6.61
C SER A 46 2.45 -10.07 5.34
N VAL A 47 3.19 -10.38 4.28
CA VAL A 47 3.03 -9.77 2.95
C VAL A 47 2.61 -10.84 1.95
N ALA A 48 1.47 -10.65 1.30
CA ALA A 48 0.98 -11.50 0.22
C ALA A 48 1.42 -10.93 -1.13
N VAL A 49 2.32 -11.63 -1.83
CA VAL A 49 2.90 -11.17 -3.10
C VAL A 49 2.18 -11.76 -4.32
N PHE A 50 1.76 -10.89 -5.23
CA PHE A 50 1.11 -11.25 -6.49
C PHE A 50 2.02 -10.88 -7.68
N ARG A 51 3.00 -11.74 -7.95
CA ARG A 51 4.10 -11.50 -8.91
C ARG A 51 3.64 -11.10 -10.32
N ASN A 52 2.58 -11.72 -10.83
CA ASN A 52 2.07 -11.44 -12.18
C ASN A 52 1.50 -10.03 -12.33
N PHE A 53 1.10 -9.40 -11.23
CA PHE A 53 0.53 -8.06 -11.20
C PHE A 53 1.52 -7.01 -10.66
N GLY A 54 2.68 -7.44 -10.14
CA GLY A 54 3.63 -6.55 -9.48
C GLY A 54 3.09 -5.91 -8.20
N THR A 55 2.13 -6.55 -7.53
CA THR A 55 1.47 -6.03 -6.33
C THR A 55 1.75 -6.88 -5.09
N ALA A 56 1.56 -6.27 -3.93
CA ALA A 56 1.61 -6.93 -2.63
C ALA A 56 0.56 -6.33 -1.68
N HIS A 57 0.04 -7.14 -0.77
CA HIS A 57 -0.97 -6.76 0.23
C HIS A 57 -0.53 -7.18 1.64
#